data_AF-A0A1I7XUM8-F1
#
_entry.id   AF-A0A1I7XUM8-F1
#
_cell.length_a   1.000
_cell.length_b   1.000
_cell.length_c   1.000
_cell.angle_alpha   90.00
_cell.angle_beta   90.00
_cell.angle_gamma   90.00
#
_symmetry.space_group_name_H-M   'P 1'
#
loop_
_entity.id
_entity.type
_entity.pdbx_description
1 polymer ?
#
loop_
_entity_poly.entity_id
_entity_poly.type
_entity_poly.pdbx_seq_one_letter_code
_entity_poly.pdbx_strand_id
1 'polypeptide(L)'
;MSFDYSHGDKPVIKKEIERSAVKDTKAIMEELRQSNVPAEVILDRERKRQIEQELEEKEEAARRKRRNKGLSLANSCFKDRKRQAESMSFSTTNVLLDVHLNINLFVLNVNGPPLPEKDELDVKGYLQHIRAASQVRIAGGFTSHTGCIRALFESRIDLLSF
;
A
#
# COMPACT_ATOMS: atom_id res chain seq x y z
N MET A 1 8.44 -29.63 -49.76
CA MET A 1 8.21 -30.52 -48.61
C MET A 1 6.94 -30.05 -47.92
N SER A 2 5.84 -30.73 -48.24
CA SER A 2 4.55 -30.58 -47.58
C SER A 2 4.59 -31.40 -46.29
N PHE A 3 4.10 -30.84 -45.18
CA PHE A 3 3.85 -31.61 -43.97
C PHE A 3 2.45 -31.23 -43.47
N ASP A 4 1.51 -32.10 -43.82
CA ASP A 4 0.17 -32.13 -43.28
C ASP A 4 0.25 -32.59 -41.82
N TYR A 5 -0.41 -31.87 -40.92
CA TYR A 5 -0.81 -32.40 -39.62
C TYR A 5 -2.29 -32.20 -39.43
N SER A 6 -2.92 -33.29 -39.02
CA SER A 6 -4.31 -33.62 -39.15
C SER A 6 -4.82 -34.02 -37.76
N HIS A 7 -6.09 -33.73 -37.47
CA HIS A 7 -6.90 -34.22 -36.33
C HIS A 7 -6.49 -33.61 -34.97
N GLY A 8 -7.35 -33.02 -34.14
CA GLY A 8 -8.78 -33.21 -33.96
C GLY A 8 -9.00 -33.80 -32.57
N ASP A 9 -9.18 -32.96 -31.55
CA ASP A 9 -9.68 -33.39 -30.23
C ASP A 9 -10.47 -32.27 -29.55
N LYS A 10 -11.78 -32.48 -29.39
CA LYS A 10 -12.69 -31.64 -28.59
C LYS A 10 -12.88 -32.30 -27.22
N PRO A 11 -12.63 -31.61 -26.10
CA PRO A 11 -12.76 -32.22 -24.78
C PRO A 11 -14.23 -32.38 -24.34
N VAL A 12 -14.48 -33.58 -23.86
CA VAL A 12 -15.69 -34.15 -23.27
C VAL A 12 -16.04 -33.42 -21.96
N ILE A 13 -17.02 -32.51 -21.99
CA ILE A 13 -17.63 -31.91 -20.79
C ILE A 13 -19.14 -32.02 -20.91
N LYS A 14 -19.69 -33.24 -20.85
CA LYS A 14 -21.15 -33.47 -20.81
C LYS A 14 -21.62 -34.64 -19.91
N LYS A 15 -20.74 -35.36 -19.21
CA LYS A 15 -21.11 -36.61 -18.52
C LYS A 15 -21.53 -36.48 -17.05
N GLU A 16 -21.40 -35.32 -16.43
CA GLU A 16 -21.62 -35.20 -14.98
C GLU A 16 -23.01 -34.69 -14.58
N ILE A 17 -23.77 -34.12 -15.51
CA ILE A 17 -25.11 -33.57 -15.22
C ILE A 17 -26.20 -34.66 -15.26
N GLU A 18 -25.97 -35.80 -15.92
CA GLU A 18 -26.99 -36.85 -16.08
C GLU A 18 -27.13 -37.79 -14.85
N ARG A 19 -26.18 -37.80 -13.91
CA ARG A 19 -26.18 -38.79 -12.80
C ARG A 19 -27.14 -38.46 -11.64
N SER A 20 -27.64 -37.24 -11.54
CA SER A 20 -28.66 -36.89 -10.52
C SER A 20 -30.05 -37.33 -10.97
N ALA A 21 -30.40 -37.12 -12.24
CA ALA A 21 -31.70 -37.51 -12.80
C ALA A 21 -31.87 -39.05 -12.96
N VAL A 22 -30.78 -39.80 -13.14
CA VAL A 22 -30.83 -41.25 -13.40
C VAL A 22 -31.11 -42.08 -12.13
N LYS A 23 -30.92 -41.54 -10.92
CA LYS A 23 -31.11 -42.30 -9.67
C LYS A 23 -32.58 -42.59 -9.39
N ASP A 24 -33.45 -41.62 -9.62
CA ASP A 24 -34.88 -41.74 -9.26
C ASP A 24 -35.66 -42.55 -10.28
N THR A 25 -35.28 -42.48 -11.57
CA THR A 25 -35.94 -43.26 -12.64
C THR A 25 -35.89 -44.77 -12.39
N LYS A 26 -34.77 -45.28 -11.86
CA LYS A 26 -34.61 -46.71 -11.56
C LYS A 26 -35.43 -47.17 -10.37
N ALA A 27 -35.56 -46.32 -9.34
CA ALA A 27 -36.39 -46.60 -8.17
C ALA A 27 -37.88 -46.63 -8.55
N ILE A 28 -38.33 -45.66 -9.36
CA ILE A 28 -39.70 -45.60 -9.88
C ILE A 28 -40.02 -46.84 -10.73
N MET A 29 -39.10 -47.25 -11.62
CA MET A 29 -39.28 -48.45 -12.45
C MET A 29 -39.40 -49.75 -11.63
N GLU A 30 -38.68 -49.85 -10.52
CA GLU A 30 -38.73 -51.05 -9.66
C GLU A 30 -40.00 -51.08 -8.80
N GLU A 31 -40.45 -49.94 -8.27
CA GLU A 31 -41.70 -49.85 -7.49
C GLU A 31 -42.93 -50.15 -8.35
N LEU A 32 -42.94 -49.66 -9.59
CA LEU A 32 -43.98 -49.99 -10.59
C LEU A 32 -43.98 -51.48 -10.96
N ARG A 33 -42.85 -52.17 -10.83
CA ARG A 33 -42.70 -53.60 -11.15
C ARG A 33 -43.11 -54.52 -9.99
N GLN A 34 -42.92 -54.07 -8.75
CA GLN A 34 -43.16 -54.87 -7.54
C GLN A 34 -44.55 -54.64 -6.92
N SER A 35 -45.26 -53.57 -7.28
CA SER A 35 -46.54 -53.20 -6.65
C SER A 35 -47.69 -53.08 -7.65
N ASN A 36 -48.87 -53.61 -7.29
CA ASN A 36 -50.12 -53.47 -8.07
C ASN A 36 -50.86 -52.16 -7.70
N VAL A 37 -50.12 -51.07 -7.49
CA VAL A 37 -50.66 -49.76 -7.12
C VAL A 37 -50.70 -48.90 -8.39
N PRO A 38 -51.75 -48.08 -8.61
CA PRO A 38 -51.83 -47.23 -9.79
C PRO A 38 -50.64 -46.27 -9.88
N ALA A 39 -50.08 -46.14 -11.08
CA ALA A 39 -48.83 -45.42 -11.35
C ALA A 39 -48.86 -43.94 -10.92
N GLU A 40 -50.03 -43.29 -10.94
CA GLU A 40 -50.20 -41.91 -10.50
C GLU A 40 -49.84 -41.71 -9.03
N VAL A 41 -50.21 -42.67 -8.17
CA VAL A 41 -49.95 -42.60 -6.72
C VAL A 41 -48.46 -42.75 -6.42
N ILE A 42 -47.74 -43.54 -7.22
CA ILE A 42 -46.28 -43.74 -7.08
C ILE A 42 -45.55 -42.45 -7.51
N LEU A 43 -45.96 -41.84 -8.61
CA LEU A 43 -45.38 -40.57 -9.08
C LEU A 43 -45.64 -39.41 -8.12
N ASP A 44 -46.83 -39.35 -7.50
CA ASP A 44 -47.14 -38.32 -6.50
C ASP A 44 -46.35 -38.49 -5.19
N ARG A 45 -46.07 -39.73 -4.79
CA ARG A 45 -45.19 -40.03 -3.63
C ARG A 45 -43.77 -39.60 -3.89
N GLU A 46 -43.23 -39.90 -5.07
CA GLU A 46 -41.87 -39.52 -5.44
C GLU A 46 -41.74 -38.00 -5.63
N ARG A 47 -42.75 -37.32 -6.18
CA ARG A 47 -42.78 -35.85 -6.22
C ARG A 47 -42.73 -35.23 -4.82
N LYS A 48 -43.51 -35.76 -3.87
CA LYS A 48 -43.48 -35.29 -2.47
C LYS A 48 -42.12 -35.55 -1.83
N ARG A 49 -41.53 -36.71 -2.09
CA ARG A 49 -40.21 -37.11 -1.57
C ARG A 49 -39.08 -36.25 -2.13
N GLN A 50 -39.13 -35.91 -3.41
CA GLN A 50 -38.18 -34.98 -4.04
C GLN A 50 -38.27 -33.58 -3.44
N ILE A 51 -39.48 -33.07 -3.21
CA ILE A 51 -39.68 -31.76 -2.58
C ILE A 51 -39.14 -31.74 -1.14
N GLU A 52 -39.39 -32.80 -0.36
CA GLU A 52 -38.91 -32.91 1.02
C GLU A 52 -37.38 -33.00 1.09
N GLN A 53 -36.76 -33.81 0.22
CA GLN A 53 -35.31 -33.93 0.12
C GLN A 53 -34.64 -32.62 -0.34
N GLU A 54 -35.23 -31.92 -1.31
CA GLU A 54 -34.71 -30.62 -1.77
C GLU A 54 -34.82 -29.55 -0.66
N LEU A 55 -35.91 -29.57 0.11
CA LEU A 55 -36.12 -28.65 1.23
C LEU A 55 -35.10 -28.89 2.35
N GLU A 56 -34.84 -30.15 2.71
CA GLU A 56 -33.90 -30.54 3.76
C GLU A 56 -32.44 -30.25 3.35
N GLU A 57 -32.07 -30.53 2.09
CA GLU A 57 -30.74 -30.22 1.56
C GLU A 57 -30.50 -28.70 1.51
N LYS A 58 -31.52 -27.92 1.12
CA LYS A 58 -31.46 -26.45 1.08
C LYS A 58 -31.32 -25.85 2.48
N GLU A 59 -32.00 -26.39 3.48
CA GLU A 59 -31.87 -25.97 4.87
C GLU A 59 -30.49 -26.32 5.45
N GLU A 60 -29.99 -27.53 5.19
CA GLU A 60 -28.69 -27.97 5.69
C GLU A 60 -27.53 -27.20 5.01
N ALA A 61 -27.66 -26.89 3.72
CA ALA A 61 -26.72 -26.03 2.99
C ALA A 61 -26.70 -24.59 3.53
N ALA A 62 -27.86 -24.03 3.90
CA ALA A 62 -27.93 -22.71 4.54
C ALA A 62 -27.28 -22.72 5.93
N ARG A 63 -27.49 -23.78 6.72
CA ARG A 63 -26.87 -23.96 8.04
C ARG A 63 -25.35 -24.17 7.96
N ARG A 64 -24.85 -24.92 6.97
CA ARG A 64 -23.41 -25.06 6.70
C ARG A 64 -22.78 -23.74 6.24
N LYS A 65 -23.45 -22.97 5.36
CA LYS A 65 -22.98 -21.65 4.92
C LYS A 65 -22.89 -20.66 6.08
N ARG A 66 -23.83 -20.67 7.04
CA ARG A 66 -23.77 -19.82 8.25
C ARG A 66 -22.59 -20.17 9.16
N ARG A 67 -22.32 -21.46 9.38
CA ARG A 67 -21.17 -21.90 10.21
C ARG A 67 -19.82 -21.57 9.57
N ASN A 68 -19.65 -21.81 8.27
CA ASN A 68 -18.37 -21.54 7.60
C ASN A 68 -18.08 -20.03 7.49
N LYS A 69 -19.10 -19.21 7.25
CA LYS A 69 -18.98 -17.75 7.31
C LYS A 69 -18.62 -17.25 8.71
N GLY A 70 -19.22 -17.81 9.77
CA GLY A 70 -18.91 -17.46 11.16
C GLY A 70 -17.48 -17.81 11.56
N LEU A 71 -16.99 -19.00 11.21
CA LEU A 71 -15.59 -19.40 11.45
C LEU A 71 -14.60 -18.58 10.62
N SER A 72 -14.91 -18.34 9.34
CA SER A 72 -14.05 -17.52 8.47
C SER A 72 -13.97 -16.07 8.96
N LEU A 73 -15.09 -15.50 9.41
CA LEU A 73 -15.16 -14.13 9.93
C LEU A 73 -14.50 -14.00 11.31
N ALA A 74 -14.62 -15.00 12.18
CA ALA A 74 -13.90 -15.06 13.44
C ALA A 74 -12.38 -15.18 13.22
N ASN A 75 -11.96 -16.03 12.28
CA ASN A 75 -10.55 -16.19 11.93
C ASN A 75 -9.97 -14.96 11.22
N SER A 76 -10.75 -14.27 10.37
CA SER A 76 -10.31 -13.02 9.75
C SER A 76 -10.21 -11.90 10.78
N CYS A 77 -11.22 -11.74 11.65
CA CYS A 77 -11.19 -10.75 12.73
C CYS A 77 -10.01 -10.97 13.69
N PHE A 78 -9.70 -12.22 14.03
CA PHE A 78 -8.53 -12.55 14.84
C PHE A 78 -7.22 -12.19 14.12
N LYS A 79 -7.13 -12.45 12.80
CA LYS A 79 -5.96 -12.09 11.97
C LYS A 79 -5.82 -10.58 11.80
N ASP A 80 -6.92 -9.86 11.61
CA ASP A 80 -6.93 -8.40 11.43
C ASP A 80 -6.55 -7.70 12.73
N ARG A 81 -7.08 -8.17 13.87
CA ARG A 81 -6.70 -7.67 15.20
C ARG A 81 -5.24 -7.97 15.53
N LYS A 82 -4.73 -9.16 15.16
CA LYS A 82 -3.32 -9.51 15.31
C LYS A 82 -2.41 -8.65 14.42
N ARG A 83 -2.79 -8.44 13.16
CA ARG A 83 -2.07 -7.54 12.23
C ARG A 83 -2.05 -6.09 12.70
N GLN A 84 -3.16 -5.60 13.26
CA GLN A 84 -3.21 -4.25 13.83
C GLN A 84 -2.30 -4.11 15.06
N ALA A 85 -2.27 -5.12 15.94
CA ALA A 85 -1.37 -5.14 17.09
C ALA A 85 0.11 -5.25 16.67
N GLU A 86 0.42 -6.02 15.63
CA GLU A 86 1.77 -6.11 15.05
C GLU A 86 2.18 -4.81 14.32
N SER A 87 1.23 -4.10 13.70
CA SER A 87 1.49 -2.80 13.07
C SER A 87 1.69 -1.65 14.06
N MET A 88 1.32 -1.86 15.32
CA MET A 88 1.54 -0.91 16.42
C MET A 88 2.63 -1.46 17.35
N SER A 89 3.79 -1.76 16.78
CA SER A 89 5.00 -1.93 17.57
C SER A 89 5.38 -0.59 18.19
N PHE A 90 4.97 -0.35 19.43
CA PHE A 90 5.50 0.71 20.31
C PHE A 90 6.87 0.31 20.87
N SER A 91 7.73 -0.29 20.06
CA SER A 91 9.11 -0.49 20.45
C SER A 91 9.83 0.84 20.36
N THR A 92 10.45 1.27 21.45
CA THR A 92 11.42 2.39 21.49
C THR A 92 12.72 1.97 20.82
N THR A 93 12.64 1.39 19.61
CA THR A 93 13.78 1.38 18.72
C THR A 93 14.04 2.82 18.35
N ASN A 94 14.93 3.46 19.11
CA ASN A 94 15.72 4.57 18.60
C ASN A 94 16.50 4.00 17.41
N VAL A 95 15.84 3.89 16.26
CA VAL A 95 16.54 3.92 14.99
C VAL A 95 17.16 5.30 15.02
N LEU A 96 18.44 5.36 15.39
CA LEU A 96 19.31 6.45 14.98
C LEU A 96 19.22 6.45 13.46
N LEU A 97 18.20 7.14 12.95
CA LEU A 97 18.21 7.62 11.60
C LEU A 97 19.40 8.56 11.62
N ASP A 98 20.54 8.06 11.17
CA ASP A 98 21.73 8.85 10.90
C ASP A 98 21.34 9.78 9.75
N VAL A 99 20.54 10.79 10.08
CA VAL A 99 20.17 11.86 9.20
C VAL A 99 21.46 12.64 9.06
N HIS A 100 22.26 12.28 8.05
CA HIS A 100 23.34 13.12 7.57
C HIS A 100 22.72 14.45 7.13
N LEU A 101 22.65 15.39 8.08
CA LEU A 101 22.37 16.79 7.80
C LEU A 101 23.56 17.32 7.03
N ASN A 102 23.49 17.21 5.71
CA ASN A 102 24.44 17.85 4.82
C ASN A 102 24.22 19.36 4.93
N ILE A 103 25.06 20.01 5.74
CA ILE A 103 25.13 21.48 5.81
C ILE A 103 25.78 21.93 4.51
N ASN A 104 24.95 22.15 3.49
CA ASN A 104 25.40 22.76 2.24
C ASN A 104 25.64 24.24 2.51
N LEU A 105 26.89 24.67 2.43
CA LEU A 105 27.23 26.08 2.50
C LEU A 105 26.65 26.78 1.27
N PHE A 106 25.77 27.75 1.49
CA PHE A 106 25.24 28.57 0.41
C PHE A 106 26.35 29.48 -0.14
N VAL A 107 26.80 29.19 -1.35
CA VAL A 107 27.83 29.98 -2.05
C VAL A 107 27.14 30.95 -3.01
N LEU A 108 27.32 32.24 -2.78
CA LEU A 108 26.90 33.28 -3.70
C LEU A 108 27.99 33.54 -4.73
N ASN A 109 27.68 33.34 -6.01
CA ASN A 109 28.56 33.68 -7.11
C ASN A 109 28.50 35.20 -7.36
N VAL A 110 29.36 35.95 -6.66
CA VAL A 110 29.49 37.40 -6.83
C VAL A 110 30.59 37.70 -7.85
N ASN A 111 30.24 38.42 -8.92
CA ASN A 111 31.18 38.90 -9.94
C ASN A 111 32.03 40.04 -9.38
N GLY A 112 33.23 39.75 -8.89
CA GLY A 112 34.15 40.78 -8.39
C GLY A 112 35.35 40.21 -7.63
N PRO A 113 36.33 41.06 -7.28
CA PRO A 113 37.57 40.66 -6.61
C PRO A 113 37.29 39.99 -5.25
N PRO A 114 38.06 38.98 -4.81
CA PRO A 114 37.77 38.26 -3.56
C PRO A 114 37.73 39.19 -2.34
N LEU A 115 36.88 38.85 -1.36
CA LEU A 115 36.77 39.62 -0.11
C LEU A 115 37.95 39.28 0.79
N PRO A 116 38.59 40.26 1.45
CA PRO A 116 39.60 39.97 2.46
C PRO A 116 38.96 39.26 3.67
N GLU A 117 39.75 38.42 4.35
CA GLU A 117 39.35 37.77 5.60
C GLU A 117 39.31 38.78 6.75
N LYS A 118 38.49 38.50 7.79
CA LYS A 118 38.33 39.37 8.97
C LYS A 118 39.64 39.82 9.58
N ASP A 119 40.61 38.92 9.70
CA ASP A 119 41.89 39.18 10.35
C ASP A 119 42.83 40.03 9.48
N GLU A 120 42.68 39.96 8.17
CA GLU A 120 43.46 40.76 7.22
C GLU A 120 43.01 42.23 7.17
N LEU A 121 41.80 42.55 7.65
CA LEU A 121 41.29 43.91 7.60
C LEU A 121 42.14 44.88 8.42
N ASP A 122 42.65 44.44 9.56
CA ASP A 122 43.47 45.27 10.44
C ASP A 122 44.87 45.45 9.84
N VAL A 123 45.48 44.35 9.37
CA VAL A 123 46.81 44.34 8.74
C VAL A 123 46.85 45.23 7.49
N LYS A 124 45.80 45.20 6.67
CA LYS A 124 45.68 46.02 5.45
C LYS A 124 45.20 47.45 5.73
N GLY A 125 44.93 47.80 6.99
CA GLY A 125 44.55 49.15 7.40
C GLY A 125 43.14 49.58 7.02
N TYR A 126 42.26 48.67 6.57
CA TYR A 126 40.89 49.02 6.17
C TYR A 126 40.07 49.62 7.32
N LEU A 127 40.36 49.21 8.56
CA LEU A 127 39.67 49.70 9.75
C LEU A 127 39.97 51.17 10.08
N GLN A 128 41.06 51.74 9.56
CA GLN A 128 41.45 53.13 9.83
C GLN A 128 40.43 54.13 9.28
N HIS A 129 39.68 53.75 8.24
CA HIS A 129 38.66 54.58 7.61
C HIS A 129 37.24 54.33 8.14
N ILE A 130 37.09 53.39 9.09
CA ILE A 130 35.80 53.01 9.66
C ILE A 130 35.68 53.64 11.06
N ARG A 131 34.52 54.22 11.34
CA ARG A 131 34.24 54.77 12.67
C ARG A 131 34.25 53.67 13.74
N ALA A 132 34.83 53.97 14.90
CA ALA A 132 34.74 53.09 16.06
C ALA A 132 33.28 52.80 16.45
N ALA A 133 32.99 51.55 16.78
CA ALA A 133 31.68 51.14 17.27
C ALA A 133 31.43 51.74 18.66
N SER A 134 30.26 52.35 18.87
CA SER A 134 29.86 52.83 20.20
C SER A 134 29.39 51.66 21.08
N GLN A 135 29.43 51.81 22.40
CA GLN A 135 29.06 50.73 23.32
C GLN A 135 27.64 50.18 23.07
N VAL A 136 26.69 51.05 22.72
CA VAL A 136 25.32 50.65 22.35
C VAL A 136 25.30 49.80 21.09
N ARG A 137 26.11 50.13 20.08
CA ARG A 137 26.22 49.36 18.84
C ARG A 137 26.89 48.00 19.08
N ILE A 138 27.93 47.97 19.92
CA ILE A 138 28.61 46.72 20.31
C ILE A 138 27.63 45.78 21.04
N ALA A 139 26.81 46.30 21.95
CA ALA A 139 25.77 45.52 22.63
C ALA A 139 24.72 44.95 21.65
N GLY A 140 24.50 45.62 20.52
CA GLY A 140 23.68 45.13 19.39
C GLY A 140 24.40 44.18 18.43
N GLY A 141 25.62 43.74 18.74
CA GLY A 141 26.41 42.84 17.91
C GLY A 141 27.15 43.51 16.74
N PHE A 142 27.16 44.85 16.67
CA PHE A 142 27.89 45.57 15.63
C PHE A 142 29.36 45.78 16.02
N THR A 143 30.27 45.38 15.12
CA THR A 143 31.70 45.67 15.22
C THR A 143 32.16 46.47 13.99
N SER A 144 33.24 47.24 14.14
CA SER A 144 33.84 47.97 13.02
C SER A 144 34.26 47.02 11.87
N HIS A 145 34.68 45.79 12.20
CA HIS A 145 34.96 44.74 11.23
C HIS A 145 33.71 44.38 10.40
N THR A 146 32.57 44.12 11.05
CA THR A 146 31.33 43.79 10.34
C THR A 146 30.88 44.93 9.43
N GLY A 147 31.01 46.18 9.86
CA GLY A 147 30.69 47.35 9.04
C GLY A 147 31.59 47.46 7.80
N CYS A 148 32.89 47.24 7.98
CA CYS A 148 33.86 47.30 6.89
C CYS A 148 33.64 46.22 5.83
N ILE A 149 33.51 44.97 6.26
CA ILE A 149 33.29 43.82 5.37
C ILE A 149 32.00 43.98 4.59
N ARG A 150 30.94 44.49 5.23
CA ARG A 150 29.67 44.77 4.56
C ARG A 150 29.85 45.81 3.44
N ALA A 151 30.54 46.91 3.71
CA ALA A 151 30.77 47.95 2.71
C ALA A 151 31.61 47.42 1.51
N LEU A 152 32.64 46.61 1.79
CA LEU A 152 33.43 45.94 0.76
C LEU A 152 32.64 44.89 -0.03
N PHE A 153 31.70 44.21 0.61
CA PHE A 153 30.82 43.26 -0.07
C PHE A 153 29.84 43.97 -1.00
N GLU A 154 29.17 45.02 -0.51
CA GLU A 154 28.22 45.82 -1.29
C GLU A 154 28.87 46.46 -2.52
N SER A 155 30.11 46.95 -2.40
CA SER A 155 30.84 47.55 -3.54
C SER A 155 31.23 46.55 -4.63
N ARG A 156 31.18 45.23 -4.36
CA ARG A 156 31.45 44.18 -5.34
C ARG A 156 30.20 43.76 -6.12
N ILE A 157 29.01 44.02 -5.58
CA ILE A 157 27.77 43.63 -6.24
C ILE A 157 27.64 44.47 -7.51
N ASP A 158 27.34 43.81 -8.63
CA ASP A 158 27.07 44.45 -9.93
C ASP A 158 28.28 45.16 -10.59
N LEU A 159 29.49 45.06 -10.02
CA LEU A 159 30.68 45.78 -10.49
C LEU A 159 31.10 45.42 -11.94
N LEU A 160 30.82 44.19 -12.37
CA LEU A 160 31.19 43.66 -13.70
C LEU A 160 29.96 43.26 -14.52
N SER A 161 28.81 43.82 -14.17
CA SER A 161 27.56 43.65 -14.91
C SER A 161 27.50 44.78 -15.95
N PHE A 162 27.84 44.45 -17.21
CA PHE A 162 27.78 45.37 -18.35
C PHE A 162 26.74 44.90 -19.35
#